data_AF-A0A4Q3DAH2-F1
#
_entry.id   AF-A0A4Q3DAH2-F1
#
_cell.length_a   1.000
_cell.length_b   1.000
_cell.length_c   1.000
_cell.angle_alpha   90.00
_cell.angle_beta   90.00
_cell.angle_gamma   90.00
#
_symmetry.space_group_name_H-M   'P 1'
#
loop_
_entity.id
_entity.type
_entity.pdbx_description
1 polymer ?
#
loop_
_entity_poly.entity_id
_entity_poly.type
_entity_poly.pdbx_seq_one_letter_code
_entity_poly.pdbx_strand_id
1 'polypeptide(L)'
;MLDLLPTGSTLWLDGGHNEAAAAAVSATLAQVAQGRPVHLILGMLANKDARGLLAPFAPLATSLHAVPVPGHEHHAPAELAEIARGLGIPTTAAAPDVPSALRNIAAQGSAPAVLVLGSLYLAGTVLEANGELPA
;
A
#
# COMPACT_ATOMS: atom_id res chain seq x y z
N MET A 1 7.91 9.42 8.14
CA MET A 1 8.02 8.12 7.43
C MET A 1 8.55 8.23 6.00
N LEU A 2 8.36 9.36 5.28
CA LEU A 2 8.96 9.56 3.94
C LEU A 2 10.50 9.49 3.97
N ASP A 3 11.10 9.84 5.11
CA ASP A 3 12.52 9.72 5.43
C ASP A 3 13.08 8.28 5.35
N LEU A 4 12.23 7.26 5.34
CA LEU A 4 12.62 5.87 5.12
C LEU A 4 12.81 5.50 3.64
N LEU A 5 12.46 6.39 2.72
CA LEU A 5 12.55 6.20 1.27
C LEU A 5 13.66 7.07 0.66
N PRO A 6 14.17 6.72 -0.54
CA PRO A 6 15.15 7.54 -1.26
C PRO A 6 14.66 8.98 -1.49
N THR A 7 15.57 9.94 -1.57
CA THR A 7 15.24 11.34 -1.88
C THR A 7 14.50 11.44 -3.22
N GLY A 8 13.40 12.21 -3.26
CA GLY A 8 12.54 12.36 -4.44
C GLY A 8 11.39 11.35 -4.53
N SER A 9 11.28 10.45 -3.55
CA SER A 9 10.14 9.55 -3.42
C SER A 9 8.87 10.32 -3.04
N THR A 10 7.72 9.74 -3.34
CA THR A 10 6.42 10.22 -2.84
C THR A 10 5.73 9.13 -2.05
N LEU A 11 5.25 9.45 -0.84
CA LEU A 11 4.50 8.55 0.03
C LEU A 11 3.08 9.09 0.21
N TRP A 12 2.09 8.27 -0.15
CA TRP A 12 0.68 8.59 -0.08
C TRP A 12 -0.02 7.65 0.89
N LEU A 13 -1.07 8.16 1.53
CA LEU A 13 -1.87 7.43 2.48
C LEU A 13 -3.35 7.53 2.09
N ASP A 14 -4.01 6.38 1.99
CA ASP A 14 -5.44 6.29 1.74
C ASP A 14 -6.09 5.27 2.68
N GLY A 15 -7.00 5.71 3.55
CA GLY A 15 -7.77 4.80 4.40
C GLY A 15 -8.88 4.04 3.65
N GLY A 16 -9.05 4.33 2.36
CA GLY A 16 -10.00 3.71 1.45
C GLY A 16 -9.81 2.19 1.33
N HIS A 17 -10.93 1.52 1.19
CA HIS A 17 -11.04 0.07 1.03
C HIS A 17 -12.22 -0.32 0.13
N ASN A 18 -12.75 0.66 -0.61
CA ASN A 18 -13.93 0.55 -1.46
C ASN A 18 -13.52 0.42 -2.93
N GLU A 19 -14.03 -0.61 -3.61
CA GLU A 19 -13.84 -0.83 -5.04
C GLU A 19 -14.20 0.42 -5.87
N ALA A 20 -15.30 1.09 -5.51
CA ALA A 20 -15.78 2.27 -6.22
C ALA A 20 -14.80 3.46 -6.23
N ALA A 21 -13.99 3.64 -5.17
CA ALA A 21 -12.99 4.70 -5.16
C ALA A 21 -11.63 4.22 -5.67
N ALA A 22 -11.36 2.91 -5.64
CA ALA A 22 -10.10 2.32 -6.09
C ALA A 22 -9.73 2.74 -7.52
N ALA A 23 -10.72 2.82 -8.43
CA ALA A 23 -10.50 3.27 -9.80
C ALA A 23 -10.08 4.75 -9.90
N ALA A 24 -10.68 5.62 -9.08
CA ALA A 24 -10.31 7.03 -9.06
C ALA A 24 -8.91 7.21 -8.45
N VAL A 25 -8.62 6.52 -7.34
CA VAL A 25 -7.32 6.57 -6.67
C VAL A 25 -6.22 6.00 -7.57
N SER A 26 -6.46 4.90 -8.28
CA SER A 26 -5.46 4.31 -9.18
C SER A 26 -5.13 5.23 -10.36
N ALA A 27 -6.14 5.91 -10.92
CA ALA A 27 -5.93 6.91 -11.97
C ALA A 27 -5.09 8.11 -11.48
N THR A 28 -5.37 8.63 -10.28
CA THR A 28 -4.56 9.69 -9.67
C THR A 28 -3.14 9.20 -9.38
N LEU A 29 -2.98 7.99 -8.85
CA LEU A 29 -1.67 7.40 -8.56
C LEU A 29 -0.82 7.29 -9.82
N ALA A 30 -1.41 6.90 -10.96
CA ALA A 30 -0.70 6.84 -12.24
C ALA A 30 -0.17 8.22 -12.66
N GLN A 31 -0.94 9.29 -12.48
CA GLN A 31 -0.52 10.65 -12.78
C GLN A 31 0.60 11.13 -11.85
N VAL A 32 0.48 10.84 -10.56
CA VAL A 32 1.46 11.21 -9.52
C VAL A 32 2.78 10.45 -9.71
N ALA A 33 2.72 9.20 -10.11
CA ALA A 33 3.89 8.38 -10.35
C ALA A 33 4.78 8.99 -11.45
N GLN A 34 4.21 9.66 -12.45
CA GLN A 34 4.95 10.26 -13.58
C GLN A 34 5.93 9.27 -14.23
N GLY A 35 5.53 8.00 -14.34
CA GLY A 35 6.37 6.92 -14.89
C GLY A 35 7.38 6.31 -13.91
N ARG A 36 7.42 6.75 -12.65
CA ARG A 36 8.23 6.11 -11.59
C ARG A 36 7.60 4.79 -11.13
N PRO A 37 8.40 3.85 -10.57
CA PRO A 37 7.88 2.61 -9.99
C PRO A 37 6.82 2.89 -8.91
N VAL A 38 5.73 2.11 -8.97
CA VAL A 38 4.60 2.22 -8.03
C VAL A 38 4.63 1.03 -7.09
N HIS A 39 4.69 1.31 -5.79
CA HIS A 39 4.67 0.27 -4.76
C HIS A 39 3.44 0.45 -3.87
N LEU A 40 2.73 -0.65 -3.62
CA LEU A 40 1.59 -0.68 -2.71
C LEU A 40 2.01 -1.27 -1.37
N ILE A 41 1.51 -0.71 -0.28
CA ILE A 41 1.55 -1.30 1.05
C ILE A 41 0.09 -1.48 1.50
N LEU A 42 -0.37 -2.72 1.62
CA LEU A 42 -1.77 -3.04 1.87
C LEU A 42 -1.96 -3.72 3.23
N GLY A 43 -2.83 -3.16 4.06
CA GLY A 43 -3.40 -3.87 5.21
C GLY A 43 -4.91 -3.68 5.21
N MET A 44 -5.67 -4.77 5.30
CA MET A 44 -7.11 -4.75 5.03
C MET A 44 -7.88 -5.65 5.99
N LEU A 45 -9.03 -5.17 6.48
CA LEU A 45 -9.90 -5.93 7.40
C LEU A 45 -10.47 -7.19 6.74
N ALA A 46 -10.64 -8.26 7.52
CA ALA A 46 -10.98 -9.60 7.02
C ALA A 46 -12.30 -9.64 6.25
N ASN A 47 -13.24 -8.73 6.58
CA ASN A 47 -14.55 -8.64 5.95
C ASN A 47 -14.60 -7.81 4.66
N LYS A 48 -13.44 -7.37 4.13
CA LYS A 48 -13.36 -6.56 2.90
C LYS A 48 -12.88 -7.39 1.71
N ASP A 49 -13.23 -6.93 0.51
CA ASP A 49 -12.84 -7.56 -0.75
C ASP A 49 -11.48 -7.05 -1.25
N ALA A 50 -10.44 -7.86 -1.05
CA ALA A 50 -9.07 -7.52 -1.45
C ALA A 50 -8.91 -7.52 -2.96
N ARG A 51 -9.61 -8.43 -3.64
CA ARG A 51 -9.48 -8.60 -5.09
C ARG A 51 -10.13 -7.42 -5.81
N GLY A 52 -11.34 -7.05 -5.41
CA GLY A 52 -12.03 -5.87 -5.93
C GLY A 52 -11.24 -4.58 -5.70
N LEU A 53 -10.65 -4.41 -4.51
CA LEU A 53 -9.78 -3.27 -4.21
C LEU A 53 -8.52 -3.25 -5.08
N LEU A 54 -7.83 -4.39 -5.26
CA LEU A 54 -6.53 -4.45 -5.94
C LEU A 54 -6.61 -4.44 -7.47
N ALA A 55 -7.72 -4.88 -8.06
CA ALA A 55 -7.84 -5.02 -9.51
C ALA A 55 -7.51 -3.73 -10.30
N PRO A 56 -7.95 -2.52 -9.88
CA PRO A 56 -7.60 -1.28 -10.57
C PRO A 56 -6.13 -0.85 -10.44
N PHE A 57 -5.41 -1.35 -9.43
CA PHE A 57 -4.00 -1.02 -9.20
C PHE A 57 -3.04 -2.02 -9.84
N ALA A 58 -3.49 -3.26 -10.05
CA ALA A 58 -2.68 -4.33 -10.60
C ALA A 58 -1.90 -3.97 -11.88
N PRO A 59 -2.47 -3.29 -12.90
CA PRO A 59 -1.71 -2.93 -14.11
C PRO A 59 -0.66 -1.84 -13.89
N LEU A 60 -0.69 -1.13 -12.76
CA LEU A 60 0.20 -0.01 -12.44
C LEU A 60 1.31 -0.42 -11.45
N ALA A 61 1.01 -1.36 -10.55
CA ALA A 61 1.87 -1.68 -9.43
C ALA A 61 3.10 -2.51 -9.83
N THR A 62 4.28 -2.02 -9.48
CA THR A 62 5.56 -2.74 -9.57
C THR A 62 5.68 -3.78 -8.45
N SER A 63 5.19 -3.46 -7.25
CA SER A 63 5.14 -4.42 -6.15
C SER A 63 3.99 -4.17 -5.17
N LEU A 64 3.63 -5.20 -4.41
CA LEU A 64 2.79 -5.09 -3.23
C LEU A 64 3.44 -5.71 -1.99
N HIS A 65 3.47 -4.96 -0.90
CA HIS A 65 3.82 -5.45 0.43
C HIS A 65 2.57 -5.49 1.31
N ALA A 66 2.13 -6.68 1.70
CA ALA A 66 1.01 -6.84 2.61
C ALA A 66 1.48 -6.74 4.06
N VAL A 67 0.72 -6.05 4.91
CA VAL A 67 1.03 -5.84 6.33
C VAL A 67 -0.18 -6.15 7.21
N PRO A 68 0.01 -6.55 8.48
CA PRO A 68 -1.10 -6.75 9.40
C PRO A 68 -1.80 -5.42 9.75
N VAL A 69 -3.02 -5.52 10.30
CA VAL A 69 -3.74 -4.38 10.92
C VAL A 69 -3.87 -4.64 12.43
N PRO A 70 -2.94 -4.12 13.25
CA PRO A 70 -2.91 -4.41 14.69
C PRO A 70 -4.22 -4.06 15.39
N GLY A 71 -4.68 -4.92 16.30
CA GLY A 71 -5.90 -4.69 17.08
C GLY A 71 -7.22 -4.98 16.35
N HIS A 72 -7.17 -5.43 15.09
CA HIS A 72 -8.36 -5.71 14.29
C HIS A 72 -8.26 -7.04 13.55
N GLU A 73 -9.41 -7.68 13.29
CA GLU A 73 -9.46 -8.85 12.41
C GLU A 73 -9.16 -8.43 10.96
N HIS A 74 -8.13 -9.03 10.36
CA HIS A 74 -7.61 -8.65 9.05
C HIS A 74 -7.27 -9.88 8.20
N HIS A 75 -7.20 -9.68 6.88
CA HIS A 75 -6.68 -10.70 5.98
C HIS A 75 -5.24 -11.05 6.37
N ALA A 76 -4.90 -12.34 6.31
CA ALA A 76 -3.51 -12.73 6.53
C ALA A 76 -2.63 -12.03 5.48
N PRO A 77 -1.49 -11.39 5.85
CA PRO A 77 -0.64 -10.72 4.89
C PRO A 77 -0.17 -11.63 3.74
N ALA A 78 0.05 -12.92 4.03
CA ALA A 78 0.36 -13.91 3.01
C ALA A 78 -0.78 -14.09 2.00
N GLU A 79 -2.05 -14.13 2.43
CA GLU A 79 -3.20 -14.23 1.52
C GLU A 79 -3.33 -12.99 0.63
N LEU A 80 -3.11 -11.79 1.17
CA LEU A 80 -3.13 -10.56 0.38
C LEU A 80 -2.03 -10.55 -0.70
N ALA A 81 -0.82 -11.01 -0.36
CA ALA A 81 0.26 -11.15 -1.33
C ALA A 81 -0.10 -12.16 -2.44
N GLU A 82 -0.73 -13.28 -2.08
CA GLU A 82 -1.22 -14.28 -3.03
C GLU A 82 -2.31 -13.74 -3.97
N ILE A 83 -3.27 -12.98 -3.45
CA ILE A 83 -4.31 -12.32 -4.25
C ILE A 83 -3.67 -11.33 -5.24
N ALA A 84 -2.74 -10.50 -4.76
CA ALA A 84 -2.01 -9.55 -5.58
C ALA A 84 -1.22 -10.23 -6.71
N ARG A 85 -0.55 -11.34 -6.40
CA ARG A 85 0.18 -12.16 -7.38
C ARG A 85 -0.77 -12.74 -8.42
N GLY A 86 -1.92 -13.25 -7.99
CA GLY A 86 -2.97 -13.75 -8.89
C GLY A 86 -3.61 -12.68 -9.79
N LEU A 87 -3.46 -11.40 -9.46
CA LEU A 87 -3.87 -10.26 -10.29
C LEU A 87 -2.76 -9.78 -11.25
N GLY A 88 -1.57 -10.38 -11.19
CA GLY A 88 -0.45 -10.07 -12.08
C GLY A 88 0.53 -9.02 -11.54
N ILE A 89 0.46 -8.66 -10.24
CA ILE A 89 1.45 -7.76 -9.65
C ILE A 89 2.82 -8.49 -9.60
N PRO A 90 3.89 -7.93 -10.20
CA PRO A 90 5.14 -8.68 -10.43
C PRO A 90 5.85 -9.16 -9.18
N THR A 91 5.93 -8.30 -8.16
CA THR A 91 6.60 -8.60 -6.89
C THR A 91 5.61 -8.48 -5.75
N THR A 92 5.42 -9.54 -4.96
CA THR A 92 4.51 -9.54 -3.82
C THR A 92 5.19 -10.16 -2.61
N ALA A 93 4.99 -9.57 -1.44
CA ALA A 93 5.56 -10.06 -0.20
C ALA A 93 4.69 -9.67 1.00
N ALA A 94 4.81 -10.42 2.08
CA ALA A 94 4.36 -9.98 3.40
C ALA A 94 5.49 -9.21 4.10
N ALA A 95 5.11 -8.22 4.91
CA ALA A 95 6.01 -7.49 5.79
C ALA A 95 5.38 -7.41 7.19
N PRO A 96 6.20 -7.33 8.27
CA PRO A 96 5.69 -7.29 9.63
C PRO A 96 4.95 -5.98 9.94
N ASP A 97 5.32 -4.87 9.29
CA ASP A 97 4.74 -3.55 9.47
C ASP A 97 5.05 -2.62 8.28
N VAL A 98 4.44 -1.42 8.27
CA VAL A 98 4.65 -0.40 7.23
C VAL A 98 6.12 0.07 7.16
N PRO A 99 6.82 0.38 8.26
CA PRO A 99 8.24 0.73 8.21
C PRO A 99 9.11 -0.32 7.50
N SER A 100 8.87 -1.61 7.76
CA SER A 100 9.64 -2.71 7.16
C SER A 100 9.34 -2.84 5.67
N ALA A 101 8.08 -2.68 5.27
CA ALA A 101 7.72 -2.61 3.85
C ALA A 101 8.40 -1.42 3.14
N LEU A 102 8.44 -0.24 3.76
CA LEU A 102 9.11 0.94 3.21
C LEU A 102 10.62 0.72 3.05
N ARG A 103 11.29 0.11 4.03
CA ARG A 103 12.73 -0.22 3.93
C ARG A 103 13.02 -1.22 2.81
N ASN A 104 12.15 -2.22 2.62
CA ASN A 104 12.26 -3.17 1.52
C ASN A 104 12.10 -2.50 0.15
N ILE A 105 11.18 -1.54 0.03
CA ILE A 105 10.99 -0.73 -1.17
C ILE A 105 12.23 0.17 -1.41
N ALA A 106 12.73 0.83 -0.37
CA ALA A 106 13.89 1.71 -0.46
C ALA A 106 15.16 1.00 -0.96
N ALA A 107 15.34 -0.28 -0.58
CA ALA A 107 16.46 -1.10 -1.02
C ALA A 107 16.50 -1.33 -2.55
N GLN A 108 15.42 -1.02 -3.28
CA GLN A 108 15.37 -1.11 -4.75
C GLN A 108 16.02 0.10 -5.46
N GLY A 109 16.43 1.13 -4.71
CA GLY A 109 17.37 2.17 -5.16
C GLY A 109 16.80 3.30 -6.05
N SER A 110 15.58 3.17 -6.57
CA SER A 110 14.91 4.25 -7.31
C SER A 110 13.96 5.03 -6.39
N ALA A 111 13.71 6.31 -6.71
CA ALA A 111 12.75 7.16 -6.00
C ALA A 111 11.31 6.78 -6.42
N PRO A 112 10.54 6.02 -5.62
CA PRO A 112 9.28 5.47 -6.07
C PRO A 112 8.09 6.38 -5.71
N ALA A 113 6.93 6.05 -6.26
CA ALA A 113 5.64 6.41 -5.68
C ALA A 113 5.14 5.23 -4.83
N VAL A 114 4.89 5.49 -3.54
CA VAL A 114 4.39 4.49 -2.59
C VAL A 114 3.00 4.90 -2.13
N LEU A 115 2.05 3.96 -2.17
CA LEU A 115 0.70 4.13 -1.62
C LEU A 115 0.47 3.13 -0.49
N VAL A 116 0.19 3.63 0.71
CA VAL A 116 -0.30 2.83 1.84
C VAL A 116 -1.83 2.88 1.84
N LEU A 117 -2.50 1.72 1.82
CA LEU A 117 -3.96 1.66 1.71
C LEU A 117 -4.62 0.46 2.39
N GLY A 118 -5.96 0.46 2.38
CA GLY A 118 -6.81 -0.71 2.70
C GLY A 118 -7.52 -0.64 4.04
N SER A 119 -7.19 0.32 4.90
CA SER A 119 -7.83 0.47 6.22
C SER A 119 -7.64 1.86 6.80
N LEU A 120 -8.71 2.46 7.31
CA LEU A 120 -8.65 3.68 8.13
C LEU A 120 -7.84 3.46 9.42
N TYR A 121 -7.83 2.24 9.97
CA TYR A 121 -7.03 1.91 11.15
C TYR A 121 -5.54 1.88 10.82
N LEU A 122 -5.17 1.29 9.67
CA LEU A 122 -3.79 1.32 9.18
C LEU A 122 -3.36 2.77 8.92
N ALA A 123 -4.24 3.58 8.32
CA ALA A 123 -3.98 5.00 8.12
C ALA A 123 -3.75 5.74 9.44
N GLY A 124 -4.57 5.46 10.46
CA GLY A 124 -4.35 5.98 11.82
C GLY A 124 -2.98 5.61 12.38
N THR A 125 -2.56 4.34 12.30
CA THR A 125 -1.22 3.91 12.75
C THR A 125 -0.09 4.63 12.03
N VAL A 126 -0.23 4.85 10.71
CA VAL A 126 0.78 5.56 9.91
C VAL A 126 0.85 7.03 10.29
N LEU A 127 -0.31 7.69 10.46
CA LEU A 127 -0.40 9.08 10.88
C LEU A 127 0.19 9.30 12.29
N GLU A 128 -0.13 8.41 13.24
CA GLU A 128 0.45 8.41 14.58
C GLU A 128 1.97 8.25 14.53
N ALA A 129 2.47 7.27 13.77
CA ALA A 129 3.91 7.05 13.59
C ALA A 129 4.62 8.22 12.88
N ASN A 130 3.88 9.04 12.12
CA ASN A 130 4.38 10.25 11.47
C ASN A 130 4.22 11.52 12.33
N GLY A 131 3.61 11.42 13.52
CA GLY A 131 3.34 12.58 14.38
C GLY A 131 2.19 13.48 13.91
N GLU A 132 1.35 13.01 12.99
CA GLU A 132 0.27 13.75 12.33
C GLU A 132 -1.11 13.22 12.76
N LEU A 133 -1.41 13.21 14.06
CA LEU A 133 -2.70 12.75 14.54
C LEU A 133 -3.85 13.59 13.95
N PRO A 134 -4.98 12.97 13.55
CA PRO A 134 -6.18 13.71 13.17
C PRO A 134 -6.61 14.62 14.32
N ALA A 135 -6.92 15.89 13.99
CA ALA A 135 -7.40 16.89 14.94
C ALA A 135 -8.83 16.60 15.44
#